data_AF-A0A351G7C4-F1
#
_entry.id   AF-A0A351G7C4-F1
#
_cell.length_a   1.000
_cell.length_b   1.000
_cell.length_c   1.000
_cell.angle_alpha   90.00
_cell.angle_beta   90.00
_cell.angle_gamma   90.00
#
_symmetry.space_group_name_H-M   'P 1'
#
loop_
_entity.id
_entity.type
_entity.pdbx_description
1 polymer ?
#
loop_
_entity_poly.entity_id
_entity_poly.type
_entity_poly.pdbx_seq_one_letter_code
_entity_poly.pdbx_strand_id
1 'polypeptide(L)'
;PIWNTWWTWDPRLVTATIMELVYIAYIMLRQGIEEPERRARFGAIYAIIGFVSVPLSFLSIRIWRTIHPVVIGSGDPGAEGTFDMTGDMQIAFFFSLFTFTVFAVTLIWHRIRLGRLQDSLERVKMDLMS
;
A
#
# COMPACT_ATOMS: atom_id res chain seq x y z
N PRO A 1 21.30 -8.32 -18.43
CA PRO A 1 20.38 -7.71 -17.43
C PRO A 1 20.91 -6.32 -17.02
N ILE A 2 20.05 -5.30 -16.93
CA ILE A 2 20.43 -3.89 -16.65
C ILE A 2 21.20 -3.74 -15.31
N TRP A 3 21.01 -4.70 -14.41
CA TRP A 3 21.55 -4.71 -13.05
C TRP A 3 22.62 -5.78 -12.77
N ASN A 4 23.02 -6.57 -13.78
CA ASN A 4 23.94 -7.73 -13.66
C ASN A 4 23.61 -8.81 -12.60
N THR A 5 22.56 -8.63 -11.78
CA THR A 5 22.10 -9.52 -10.72
C THR A 5 20.58 -9.49 -10.64
N TRP A 6 19.94 -10.65 -10.41
CA TRP A 6 18.47 -10.79 -10.34
C TRP A 6 17.89 -10.57 -8.94
N TRP A 7 18.69 -10.81 -7.91
CA TRP A 7 18.30 -10.63 -6.52
C TRP A 7 19.50 -10.24 -5.66
N THR A 8 19.30 -9.27 -4.78
CA THR A 8 20.24 -8.93 -3.72
C THR A 8 19.55 -9.05 -2.37
N TRP A 9 20.33 -9.26 -1.33
CA TRP A 9 19.82 -9.28 0.04
C TRP A 9 19.80 -7.88 0.67
N ASP A 10 19.55 -6.85 -0.15
CA ASP A 10 19.44 -5.48 0.37
C ASP A 10 18.21 -5.35 1.28
N PRO A 11 18.33 -4.73 2.48
CA PRO A 11 17.23 -4.60 3.42
C PRO A 11 15.96 -3.97 2.84
N ARG A 12 16.10 -2.99 1.93
CA ARG A 12 14.95 -2.33 1.29
C ARG A 12 14.24 -3.27 0.32
N LEU A 13 15.00 -4.01 -0.49
CA LEU A 13 14.45 -4.96 -1.45
C LEU A 13 13.74 -6.12 -0.74
N VAL A 14 14.34 -6.68 0.31
CA VAL A 14 13.77 -7.76 1.11
C VAL A 14 12.49 -7.31 1.81
N THR A 15 12.52 -6.17 2.49
CA THR A 15 11.33 -5.67 3.21
C THR A 15 10.19 -5.28 2.28
N ALA A 16 10.49 -4.71 1.11
CA ALA A 16 9.48 -4.46 0.07
C ALA A 16 8.87 -5.77 -0.45
N THR A 17 9.68 -6.79 -0.69
CA THR A 17 9.18 -8.11 -1.14
C THR A 17 8.28 -8.76 -0.08
N ILE A 18 8.67 -8.69 1.19
CA ILE A 18 7.82 -9.17 2.29
C ILE A 18 6.49 -8.40 2.33
N MET A 19 6.53 -7.08 2.18
CA MET A 19 5.31 -6.27 2.10
C MET A 19 4.39 -6.76 0.98
N GLU A 20 4.90 -6.91 -0.25
CA GLU A 20 4.10 -7.40 -1.39
C GLU A 20 3.47 -8.77 -1.10
N LEU A 21 4.23 -9.72 -0.54
CA LEU A 21 3.71 -11.04 -0.18
C LEU A 21 2.62 -10.97 0.90
N VAL A 22 2.75 -10.07 1.88
CA VAL A 22 1.72 -9.81 2.90
C VAL A 22 0.43 -9.30 2.23
N TYR A 23 0.50 -8.39 1.27
CA TYR A 23 -0.69 -7.90 0.57
C TYR A 23 -1.31 -8.94 -0.37
N ILE A 24 -0.51 -9.79 -1.03
CA ILE A 24 -1.01 -10.93 -1.80
C ILE A 24 -1.77 -11.91 -0.87
N ALA A 25 -1.17 -12.26 0.27
CA ALA A 25 -1.81 -13.12 1.26
C ALA A 25 -3.10 -12.51 1.83
N TYR A 26 -3.17 -11.18 2.01
CA TYR A 26 -4.40 -10.48 2.39
C TYR A 26 -5.52 -10.69 1.37
N ILE A 27 -5.23 -10.58 0.07
CA ILE A 27 -6.22 -10.78 -1.00
C ILE A 27 -6.71 -12.24 -0.98
N MET A 28 -5.80 -13.20 -0.88
CA MET A 28 -6.14 -14.62 -0.79
C MET A 28 -7.02 -14.92 0.42
N LEU A 29 -6.68 -14.38 1.60
CA LEU A 29 -7.46 -14.52 2.83
C LEU A 29 -8.89 -14.00 2.66
N ARG A 30 -9.05 -12.81 2.08
CA ARG A 30 -10.36 -12.17 1.85
C ARG A 30 -11.21 -12.94 0.84
N GLN A 31 -10.59 -13.60 -0.13
CA GLN A 31 -11.30 -14.41 -1.13
C GLN A 31 -11.66 -15.80 -0.59
N GLY A 32 -10.85 -16.36 0.32
CA GLY A 32 -11.06 -17.71 0.87
C GLY A 32 -12.10 -17.81 2.00
N ILE A 33 -12.71 -16.71 2.45
CA ILE A 33 -13.72 -16.72 3.53
C ILE A 33 -15.09 -16.34 2.96
N GLU A 34 -16.02 -17.29 2.93
CA GLU A 34 -17.37 -17.07 2.41
C GLU A 34 -18.23 -16.21 3.33
N GLU A 35 -18.24 -16.52 4.63
CA GLU A 35 -19.10 -15.82 5.60
C GLU A 35 -18.68 -14.34 5.73
N PRO A 36 -19.56 -13.36 5.42
CA PRO A 36 -19.22 -11.94 5.34
C PRO A 36 -18.65 -11.34 6.63
N GLU A 37 -19.21 -11.64 7.79
CA GLU A 37 -18.77 -11.05 9.06
C GLU A 37 -17.38 -11.54 9.45
N ARG A 38 -17.13 -12.84 9.29
CA ARG A 38 -15.83 -13.49 9.52
C ARG A 38 -14.79 -12.96 8.54
N ARG A 39 -15.14 -12.78 7.27
CA ARG A 39 -14.28 -12.17 6.25
C ARG A 39 -13.92 -10.73 6.61
N ALA A 40 -14.86 -9.95 7.14
CA ALA A 40 -14.61 -8.59 7.61
C ALA A 40 -13.66 -8.58 8.83
N ARG A 41 -13.93 -9.43 9.83
CA ARG A 41 -13.15 -9.51 11.06
C ARG A 41 -11.71 -9.96 10.82
N PHE A 42 -11.50 -11.09 10.15
CA PHE A 42 -10.15 -11.57 9.84
C PHE A 42 -9.41 -10.63 8.89
N GLY A 43 -10.12 -10.06 7.92
CA GLY A 43 -9.56 -9.04 7.04
C GLY A 43 -9.04 -7.82 7.80
N ALA A 44 -9.82 -7.29 8.74
CA ALA A 44 -9.40 -6.13 9.54
C ALA A 44 -8.16 -6.43 10.40
N ILE A 45 -8.15 -7.58 11.10
CA ILE A 45 -7.01 -8.01 11.92
C ILE A 45 -5.75 -8.15 11.06
N TYR A 46 -5.86 -8.87 9.94
CA TYR A 46 -4.74 -9.06 9.04
C TYR A 46 -4.22 -7.73 8.48
N ALA A 47 -5.12 -6.83 8.06
CA ALA A 47 -4.72 -5.53 7.51
C ALA A 47 -3.96 -4.67 8.53
N ILE A 48 -4.36 -4.68 9.81
CA ILE A 48 -3.66 -3.95 10.88
C ILE A 48 -2.25 -4.52 11.08
N ILE A 49 -2.11 -5.85 11.14
CA ILE A 49 -0.80 -6.49 11.29
C ILE A 49 0.06 -6.25 10.05
N GLY A 50 -0.52 -6.43 8.86
CA GLY A 50 0.15 -6.25 7.58
C GLY A 50 0.62 -4.81 7.38
N PHE A 51 -0.11 -3.82 7.89
CA PHE A 51 0.30 -2.42 7.85
C PHE A 51 1.68 -2.18 8.46
N VAL A 52 2.12 -2.98 9.44
CA VAL A 52 3.47 -2.88 10.04
C VAL A 52 4.58 -3.08 9.01
N SER A 53 4.33 -3.81 7.91
CA SER A 53 5.30 -3.96 6.82
C SER A 53 5.64 -2.63 6.13
N VAL A 54 4.70 -1.68 6.09
CA VAL A 54 4.87 -0.35 5.47
C VAL A 54 5.95 0.49 6.17
N PRO A 55 5.84 0.82 7.47
CA PRO A 55 6.90 1.53 8.17
C PRO A 55 8.18 0.70 8.25
N LEU A 56 8.11 -0.64 8.33
CA LEU A 56 9.30 -1.49 8.31
C LEU A 56 10.11 -1.31 7.02
N SER A 57 9.44 -1.31 5.86
CA SER A 57 10.11 -1.07 4.57
C SER A 57 10.68 0.34 4.48
N PHE A 58 9.96 1.36 4.95
CA PHE A 58 10.46 2.74 4.97
C PHE A 58 11.67 2.92 5.90
N LEU A 59 11.64 2.30 7.08
CA LEU A 59 12.71 2.38 8.08
C LEU A 59 13.89 1.46 7.75
N SER A 60 13.75 0.52 6.82
CA SER A 60 14.79 -0.46 6.49
C SER A 60 16.14 0.19 6.16
N ILE A 61 16.12 1.29 5.40
CA ILE A 61 17.32 2.04 5.01
C ILE A 61 17.95 2.84 6.15
N ARG A 62 17.23 3.03 7.26
CA ARG A 62 17.67 3.77 8.45
C ARG A 62 18.19 2.86 9.55
N ILE A 63 17.67 1.64 9.62
CA ILE A 63 18.02 0.65 10.65
C ILE A 63 19.24 -0.18 10.20
N TRP A 64 19.32 -0.52 8.92
CA TRP A 64 20.39 -1.37 8.38
C TRP A 64 21.27 -0.62 7.37
N ARG A 65 22.53 -1.05 7.27
CA ARG A 65 23.46 -0.54 6.25
C ARG A 65 22.99 -0.97 4.86
N THR A 66 22.78 0.01 3.98
CA THR A 66 22.33 -0.17 2.60
C THR A 66 23.03 0.83 1.68
N ILE A 67 22.92 0.64 0.37
CA ILE A 67 23.37 1.59 -0.66
C ILE A 67 22.38 2.74 -0.88
N HIS A 68 21.19 2.70 -0.29
CA HIS A 68 20.14 3.68 -0.56
C HIS A 68 20.32 4.98 0.25
N PRO A 69 20.19 6.16 -0.40
CA PRO A 69 20.29 7.44 0.30
C PRO A 69 19.06 7.69 1.18
N VAL A 70 19.30 8.35 2.32
CA VAL A 70 18.23 8.83 3.22
C VAL A 70 17.91 10.26 2.85
N VAL A 71 16.78 10.49 2.17
CA VAL A 71 16.39 11.81 1.63
C VAL A 71 15.54 12.63 2.62
N ILE A 72 14.80 11.96 3.52
CA ILE A 72 13.98 12.60 4.56
C ILE A 72 14.68 12.47 5.91
N GLY A 73 15.00 13.60 6.54
CA GLY A 73 15.48 13.67 7.93
C GLY A 73 16.94 13.28 8.13
N SER A 74 17.74 13.21 7.07
CA SER A 74 19.19 13.12 7.18
C SER A 74 19.75 14.48 7.60
N GLY A 75 20.41 14.53 8.76
CA GLY A 75 21.24 15.67 9.19
C GLY A 75 22.66 15.61 8.64
N ASP A 76 22.94 14.71 7.71
CA ASP A 76 24.24 14.50 7.09
C ASP A 76 24.42 15.46 5.90
N PRO A 77 25.32 16.45 5.98
CA PRO A 77 25.58 17.39 4.90
C PRO A 77 26.11 16.74 3.61
N GLY A 78 26.57 15.48 3.69
CA GLY A 78 27.05 14.69 2.56
C GLY A 78 26.01 13.75 1.94
N ALA A 79 24.76 13.75 2.43
CA ALA A 79 23.70 12.97 1.81
C ALA A 79 23.37 13.57 0.42
N GLU A 80 23.73 12.87 -0.66
CA GLU A 80 23.43 13.23 -2.06
C GLU A 80 21.92 13.24 -2.41
N GLY A 81 21.04 13.21 -1.42
CA GLY A 81 19.59 13.21 -1.57
C GLY A 81 18.98 14.38 -0.80
N THR A 82 19.09 15.59 -1.35
CA THR A 82 18.18 16.67 -0.97
C THR A 82 16.85 16.46 -1.71
N PHE A 83 15.74 17.03 -1.21
CA PHE A 83 14.49 17.15 -1.99
C PHE A 83 14.60 18.25 -3.05
N ASP A 84 15.76 18.39 -3.69
CA ASP A 84 15.93 19.38 -4.75
C ASP A 84 15.35 18.81 -6.05
N MET A 85 14.31 19.47 -6.53
CA MET A 85 13.56 19.10 -7.73
C MET A 85 13.53 20.29 -8.66
N THR A 86 13.98 20.10 -9.90
CA THR A 86 13.85 21.10 -10.96
C THR A 86 12.37 21.43 -11.21
N GLY A 87 12.10 22.60 -11.81
CA GLY A 87 10.71 23.06 -12.05
C GLY A 87 9.86 22.05 -12.83
N ASP A 88 10.43 21.44 -13.87
CA ASP A 88 9.73 20.43 -14.67
C ASP A 88 9.40 19.16 -13.86
N MET A 89 10.33 18.74 -12.99
CA MET A 89 10.10 17.60 -12.08
C MET A 89 9.01 17.91 -11.05
N GLN A 90 8.94 19.15 -10.54
CA GLN A 90 7.88 19.57 -9.61
C GLN A 90 6.51 19.53 -10.29
N ILE A 91 6.40 20.03 -11.53
CA ILE A 91 5.16 19.98 -12.31
C ILE A 91 4.71 18.53 -12.49
N ALA A 92 5.62 17.65 -12.92
CA ALA A 92 5.32 16.22 -13.09
C ALA A 92 4.90 15.57 -11.77
N PHE A 93 5.57 15.89 -10.66
CA PHE A 93 5.24 15.37 -9.33
C PHE A 93 3.85 15.80 -8.85
N PHE A 94 3.54 17.09 -8.88
CA PHE A 94 2.25 17.57 -8.40
C PHE A 94 1.09 17.17 -9.31
N PHE A 95 1.31 17.15 -10.63
CA PHE A 95 0.31 16.65 -11.56
C PHE A 95 0.00 15.17 -11.33
N SER A 96 1.03 14.34 -11.17
CA SER A 96 0.84 12.91 -10.88
C SER A 96 0.21 12.69 -9.50
N LEU A 97 0.68 13.39 -8.46
CA LEU A 97 0.11 13.33 -7.12
C LEU A 97 -1.39 13.68 -7.12
N PHE A 98 -1.76 14.77 -7.79
CA PHE A 98 -3.17 15.16 -7.94
C PHE A 98 -3.97 14.08 -8.66
N THR A 99 -3.48 13.61 -9.81
CA THR A 99 -4.15 12.60 -10.63
C THR A 99 -4.38 11.31 -9.86
N PHE A 100 -3.34 10.77 -9.21
CA PHE A 100 -3.44 9.54 -8.43
C PHE A 100 -4.30 9.71 -7.18
N THR A 101 -4.33 10.89 -6.57
CA THR A 101 -5.22 11.19 -5.43
C THR A 101 -6.67 11.18 -5.87
N VAL A 102 -7.01 11.87 -6.96
CA VAL A 102 -8.37 11.87 -7.53
C VAL A 102 -8.78 10.45 -7.92
N PHE A 103 -7.88 9.69 -8.53
CA PHE A 103 -8.11 8.29 -8.88
C PHE A 103 -8.39 7.44 -7.64
N ALA A 104 -7.56 7.53 -6.60
CA ALA A 104 -7.75 6.79 -5.35
C ALA A 104 -9.07 7.14 -4.66
N VAL A 105 -9.41 8.42 -4.55
CA VAL A 105 -10.69 8.89 -3.99
C VAL A 105 -11.87 8.34 -4.78
N THR A 106 -11.77 8.33 -6.12
CA THR A 106 -12.81 7.79 -7.01
C THR A 106 -13.01 6.29 -6.79
N LEU A 107 -11.92 5.52 -6.67
CA LEU A 107 -11.99 4.08 -6.39
C LEU A 107 -12.59 3.78 -5.01
N ILE A 108 -12.19 4.52 -3.98
CA ILE A 108 -12.73 4.37 -2.62
C ILE A 108 -14.23 4.71 -2.61
N TRP A 109 -14.62 5.79 -3.27
CA TRP A 109 -16.03 6.17 -3.40
C TRP A 109 -16.86 5.08 -4.09
N HIS A 110 -16.38 4.55 -5.21
CA HIS A 110 -17.04 3.44 -5.89
C HIS A 110 -17.10 2.18 -5.01
N ARG A 111 -16.05 1.85 -4.27
CA ARG A 111 -16.03 0.68 -3.37
C ARG A 111 -17.05 0.79 -2.24
N ILE A 112 -17.19 1.98 -1.65
CA ILE A 112 -18.18 2.26 -0.60
C ILE A 112 -19.59 2.24 -1.18
N ARG A 113 -19.80 2.86 -2.35
CA ARG A 113 -21.10 2.87 -3.04
C ARG A 113 -21.58 1.45 -3.36
N LEU A 114 -20.69 0.60 -3.88
CA LEU A 114 -20.99 -0.80 -4.16
C LEU A 114 -21.36 -1.57 -2.89
N GLY A 115 -20.65 -1.33 -1.77
CA GLY A 115 -20.99 -1.94 -0.48
C GLY A 115 -22.39 -1.55 -0.01
N ARG A 116 -22.72 -0.26 0.01
CA ARG A 116 -24.05 0.22 0.43
C ARG A 116 -25.19 -0.31 -0.45
N LEU A 117 -24.95 -0.41 -1.76
CA LEU A 117 -25.93 -0.97 -2.69
C LEU A 117 -26.17 -2.45 -2.45
N GLN A 118 -25.11 -3.23 -2.18
CA GLN A 118 -25.23 -4.64 -1.83
C GLN A 118 -26.02 -4.83 -0.53
N ASP A 119 -25.70 -4.07 0.51
CA ASP A 119 -26.41 -4.12 1.80
C ASP A 119 -27.91 -3.78 1.64
N SER A 120 -28.23 -2.84 0.76
CA SER A 120 -29.63 -2.45 0.49
C SER A 120 -30.40 -3.56 -0.23
N LEU A 121 -29.74 -4.25 -1.18
CA LEU A 121 -30.33 -5.36 -1.92
C LEU A 121 -30.58 -6.57 -1.00
N GLU A 122 -29.64 -6.87 -0.11
CA GLU A 122 -29.79 -7.95 0.88
C GLU A 122 -30.98 -7.69 1.81
N ARG A 123 -31.18 -6.44 2.27
CA ARG A 123 -32.34 -6.05 3.09
C ARG A 123 -33.67 -6.26 2.35
N VAL A 124 -33.80 -5.72 1.13
CA VAL A 124 -35.04 -5.87 0.33
C VAL A 124 -35.34 -7.35 0.06
N LYS A 125 -34.31 -8.15 -0.21
CA LYS A 125 -34.47 -9.60 -0.39
C LYS A 125 -35.01 -10.28 0.88
N MET A 126 -34.53 -9.88 2.06
CA MET A 126 -35.02 -10.42 3.33
C MET A 126 -36.51 -10.10 3.54
N ASP A 127 -36.94 -8.86 3.28
CA ASP A 127 -38.34 -8.43 3.44
C ASP A 127 -39.30 -9.17 2.48
N LEU A 128 -38.83 -9.57 1.30
CA LEU A 128 -39.62 -10.34 0.33
C LEU A 128 -39.74 -11.83 0.67
N MET A 129 -38.83 -12.37 1.51
CA MET A 129 -38.79 -13.79 1.89
C MET A 129 -39.42 -14.06 3.26
N SER A 130 -39.78 -13.01 4.01
CA SER A 130 -40.55 -13.08 5.25
C SER A 130 -42.06 -13.05 4.99
#